data_AF-A0A9D5JI77-F1
#
_entry.id   AF-A0A9D5JI77-F1
#
_cell.length_a   1.000
_cell.length_b   1.000
_cell.length_c   1.000
_cell.angle_alpha   90.00
_cell.angle_beta   90.00
_cell.angle_gamma   90.00
#
_symmetry.space_group_name_H-M   'P 1'
#
loop_
_entity.id
_entity.type
_entity.pdbx_description
1 polymer ?
#
loop_
_entity_poly.entity_id
_entity_poly.type
_entity_poly.pdbx_seq_one_letter_code
_entity_poly.pdbx_strand_id
1 'polypeptide(L)'
;MNHEKAKLTVDRTFKSIQTATSNKQIDSLISGELNKNKMDTQVYPYLHFSISSPEIQELFNSGLLNSDGNLASNISQRDDLNPLTKLLYSVLWKNGDLKKIKHIVQGIQQTNKKEATTFKNRTKTQNEDLVSSLSLGDEKY
;
A
#
# COMPACT_ATOMS: atom_id res chain seq x y z
N MET A 1 7.30 -13.63 28.00
CA MET A 1 8.26 -14.47 27.23
C MET A 1 9.63 -13.83 27.43
N ASN A 2 10.68 -14.59 27.71
CA ASN A 2 12.03 -14.00 27.79
C ASN A 2 12.55 -13.71 26.36
N HIS A 3 13.53 -12.82 26.24
CA HIS A 3 14.06 -12.39 24.94
C HIS A 3 14.63 -13.56 24.11
N GLU A 4 15.30 -14.51 24.77
CA GLU A 4 15.89 -15.66 24.08
C GLU A 4 14.86 -16.64 23.51
N LYS A 5 13.80 -16.97 24.26
CA LYS A 5 12.71 -17.81 23.74
C LYS A 5 11.99 -17.09 22.59
N ALA A 6 11.81 -15.77 22.67
CA ALA A 6 11.20 -15.00 21.58
C ALA A 6 11.98 -15.15 20.27
N LYS A 7 13.29 -14.98 20.33
CA LYS A 7 14.18 -15.11 19.17
C LYS A 7 14.12 -16.53 18.59
N LEU A 8 14.24 -17.56 19.44
CA LEU A 8 14.18 -18.95 19.00
C LEU A 8 12.82 -19.30 18.37
N THR A 9 11.72 -18.80 18.92
CA THR A 9 10.38 -19.01 18.35
C THR A 9 10.27 -18.36 16.98
N VAL A 10 10.74 -17.12 16.81
CA VAL A 10 10.74 -16.42 15.50
C VAL A 10 11.59 -17.16 14.47
N ASP A 11 12.83 -17.51 14.81
CA ASP A 11 13.77 -18.18 13.90
C ASP A 11 13.23 -19.55 13.44
N ARG A 12 12.65 -20.32 14.37
CA ARG A 12 12.03 -21.61 14.06
C ARG A 12 10.83 -21.45 13.14
N THR A 13 9.91 -20.55 13.48
CA THR A 13 8.71 -20.29 12.69
C THR A 13 9.06 -19.83 11.28
N PHE A 14 10.04 -18.94 11.13
CA PHE A 14 10.45 -18.45 9.82
C PHE A 14 11.04 -19.54 8.94
N LYS A 15 11.87 -20.43 9.51
CA LYS A 15 12.37 -21.63 8.80
C LYS A 15 11.22 -22.53 8.35
N SER A 16 10.23 -22.76 9.22
CA SER A 16 9.06 -23.57 8.87
C SER A 16 8.24 -22.97 7.73
N ILE A 17 8.09 -21.63 7.69
CA ILE A 17 7.44 -20.92 6.58
C ILE A 17 8.22 -21.11 5.28
N GLN A 18 9.56 -20.98 5.32
CA GLN A 18 10.41 -21.16 4.13
C GLN A 18 10.33 -22.57 3.54
N THR A 19 10.13 -23.59 4.38
CA THR A 19 10.03 -24.99 3.95
C THR A 19 8.60 -25.43 3.60
N ALA A 20 7.60 -24.59 3.86
CA ALA A 20 6.21 -24.95 3.63
C ALA A 20 5.91 -24.99 2.13
N THR A 21 5.22 -26.04 1.70
CA THR A 21 4.83 -26.28 0.31
C THR A 21 3.34 -26.07 0.07
N SER A 22 2.57 -25.74 1.12
CA SER A 22 1.12 -25.50 1.02
C SER A 22 0.59 -24.51 2.07
N ASN A 23 -0.51 -23.83 1.76
CA ASN A 23 -1.20 -22.91 2.68
C ASN A 23 -1.65 -23.62 3.97
N LYS A 24 -2.07 -24.88 3.88
CA LYS A 24 -2.48 -25.68 5.05
C LYS A 24 -1.33 -25.90 6.04
N GLN A 25 -0.10 -26.03 5.57
CA GLN A 25 1.08 -26.11 6.44
C GLN A 25 1.33 -24.78 7.15
N ILE A 26 1.17 -23.65 6.45
CA ILE A 26 1.26 -22.31 7.05
C ILE A 26 0.20 -22.12 8.15
N ASP A 27 -1.05 -22.48 7.88
CA ASP A 27 -2.15 -22.35 8.85
C ASP A 27 -1.89 -23.15 10.14
N SER A 28 -1.27 -24.32 10.00
CA SER A 28 -0.89 -25.15 11.15
C SER A 28 0.19 -24.53 12.03
N LEU A 29 1.06 -23.66 11.48
CA LEU A 29 2.10 -22.96 12.25
C LEU A 29 1.52 -21.88 13.16
N ILE A 30 0.41 -21.26 12.75
CA ILE A 30 -0.28 -20.21 13.51
C ILE A 30 -0.96 -20.79 14.76
N SER A 31 -1.23 -22.09 14.75
CA SER A 31 -1.83 -22.83 15.87
C SER A 31 -0.76 -23.15 16.94
N GLY A 32 -0.76 -22.43 18.06
CA GLY A 32 0.15 -22.68 19.19
C GLY A 32 0.67 -21.41 19.85
N GLU A 33 1.97 -21.37 20.18
CA GLU A 33 2.62 -20.23 20.86
C GLU A 33 2.49 -18.90 20.09
N LEU A 34 2.34 -18.95 18.76
CA LEU A 34 2.12 -17.76 17.92
C LEU A 34 0.75 -17.14 18.14
N ASN A 35 -0.27 -17.94 18.49
CA ASN A 35 -1.63 -17.45 18.70
C ASN A 35 -1.72 -16.49 19.91
N LYS A 36 -0.80 -16.60 20.87
CA LYS A 36 -0.74 -15.73 22.05
C LYS A 36 -0.48 -14.25 21.69
N ASN A 37 0.24 -14.00 20.60
CA ASN A 37 0.54 -12.64 20.14
C ASN A 37 -0.36 -12.20 18.99
N LYS A 38 -1.40 -12.98 18.66
CA LYS A 38 -2.41 -12.57 17.68
C LYS A 38 -3.21 -11.41 18.26
N MET A 39 -3.47 -10.39 17.44
CA MET A 39 -4.38 -9.33 17.85
C MET A 39 -5.76 -9.94 18.14
N ASP A 40 -6.29 -9.62 19.32
CA ASP A 40 -7.65 -9.96 19.67
C ASP A 40 -8.60 -9.11 18.82
N THR A 41 -9.34 -9.76 17.93
CA THR A 41 -10.28 -9.10 17.02
C THR A 41 -11.51 -8.53 17.74
N GLN A 42 -11.77 -8.92 18.99
CA GLN A 42 -12.80 -8.30 19.82
C GLN A 42 -12.35 -6.93 20.33
N VAL A 43 -11.05 -6.77 20.62
CA VAL A 43 -10.46 -5.50 21.08
C VAL A 43 -10.05 -4.63 19.89
N TYR A 44 -9.56 -5.24 18.82
CA TYR A 44 -9.09 -4.60 17.58
C TYR A 44 -9.87 -5.15 16.39
N PRO A 45 -11.11 -4.67 16.17
CA PRO A 45 -11.95 -5.16 15.09
C PRO A 45 -11.32 -4.85 13.72
N TYR A 46 -11.62 -5.71 12.75
CA TYR A 46 -11.21 -5.46 11.37
C TYR A 46 -11.89 -4.20 10.83
N LEU A 47 -11.13 -3.41 10.08
CA LEU A 47 -11.65 -2.26 9.36
C LEU A 47 -12.31 -2.78 8.08
N HIS A 48 -13.65 -2.71 8.03
CA HIS A 48 -14.46 -3.13 6.87
C HIS A 48 -14.81 -1.97 5.93
N PHE A 49 -14.00 -0.91 5.91
CA PHE A 49 -14.18 0.23 5.02
C PHE A 49 -12.94 0.45 4.17
N SER A 50 -13.14 1.06 3.01
CA SER A 50 -12.09 1.56 2.14
C SER A 50 -12.22 3.09 2.04
N ILE A 51 -11.12 3.74 1.66
CA ILE A 51 -11.12 5.16 1.31
C ILE A 51 -10.72 5.23 -0.16
N SER A 52 -11.59 5.80 -0.99
CA SER A 52 -11.43 5.91 -2.42
C SER A 52 -10.63 7.15 -2.82
N SER A 53 -10.11 7.16 -4.07
CA SER A 53 -9.42 8.35 -4.60
C SER A 53 -10.31 9.60 -4.65
N PRO A 54 -11.60 9.51 -5.04
CA PRO A 54 -12.51 10.66 -5.02
C PRO A 54 -12.70 11.23 -3.61
N GLU A 55 -12.89 10.39 -2.59
CA GLU A 55 -13.02 10.85 -1.20
C GLU A 55 -11.76 11.59 -0.73
N ILE A 56 -10.58 11.10 -1.10
CA ILE A 56 -9.32 11.82 -0.84
C ILE A 56 -9.30 13.18 -1.55
N GLN A 57 -9.79 13.26 -2.79
CA GLN A 57 -9.85 14.53 -3.52
C GLN A 57 -10.80 15.54 -2.86
N GLU A 58 -11.92 15.08 -2.29
CA GLU A 58 -12.82 15.93 -1.51
C GLU A 58 -12.14 16.49 -0.25
N LEU A 59 -11.24 15.72 0.37
CA LEU A 59 -10.44 16.21 1.51
C LEU A 59 -9.44 17.31 1.11
N PHE A 60 -8.87 17.24 -0.09
CA PHE A 60 -8.07 18.36 -0.64
C PHE A 60 -8.96 19.58 -0.93
N ASN A 61 -10.10 19.37 -1.60
CA ASN A 61 -11.01 20.46 -1.99
C ASN A 61 -11.62 21.18 -0.79
N SER A 62 -11.90 20.45 0.29
CA SER A 62 -12.39 21.01 1.57
C SER A 62 -11.30 21.70 2.40
N GLY A 63 -10.03 21.67 1.95
CA GLY A 63 -8.90 22.25 2.67
C GLY A 63 -8.54 21.51 3.96
N LEU A 64 -8.98 20.26 4.14
CA LEU A 64 -8.55 19.41 5.25
C LEU A 64 -7.16 18.85 5.00
N LEU A 65 -6.81 18.61 3.73
CA LEU A 65 -5.47 18.24 3.32
C LEU A 65 -4.80 19.40 2.57
N ASN A 66 -3.52 19.61 2.82
CA ASN A 66 -2.67 20.48 2.02
C ASN A 66 -2.17 19.74 0.76
N SER A 67 -1.51 20.45 -0.17
CA SER A 67 -0.98 19.88 -1.42
C SER A 67 -0.06 18.67 -1.24
N ASP A 68 0.61 18.56 -0.09
CA ASP A 68 1.53 17.46 0.22
C ASP A 68 0.82 16.22 0.80
N GLY A 69 -0.50 16.27 0.95
CA GLY A 69 -1.31 15.21 1.57
C GLY A 69 -1.23 15.18 3.10
N ASN A 70 -0.70 16.23 3.73
CA ASN A 70 -0.75 16.38 5.18
C ASN A 70 -2.04 17.08 5.60
N LEU A 71 -2.44 16.89 6.85
CA LEU A 71 -3.47 17.70 7.48
C LEU A 71 -3.10 19.18 7.44
N ALA A 72 -4.04 20.03 7.04
CA ALA A 72 -3.80 21.47 6.96
C ALA A 72 -3.42 22.05 8.33
N SER A 73 -2.48 22.99 8.37
CA SER A 73 -1.92 23.55 9.61
C SER A 73 -2.94 24.33 10.44
N ASN A 74 -4.01 24.81 9.81
CA ASN A 74 -5.10 25.55 10.45
C ASN A 74 -6.27 24.65 10.88
N ILE A 75 -6.16 23.31 10.80
CA ILE A 75 -7.26 22.40 11.18
C ILE A 75 -7.77 22.67 12.61
N SER A 76 -6.89 22.95 13.56
CA SER A 76 -7.30 23.19 14.96
C SER A 76 -8.08 24.50 15.16
N GLN A 77 -8.08 25.38 14.16
CA GLN A 77 -8.74 26.69 14.18
C GLN A 77 -10.05 26.68 13.37
N ARG A 78 -10.43 25.54 12.80
CA ARG A 78 -11.62 25.41 11.96
C ARG A 78 -12.86 25.13 12.80
N ASP A 79 -13.87 25.99 12.64
CA ASP A 79 -15.16 25.85 13.33
C ASP A 79 -16.11 24.86 12.64
N ASP A 80 -15.90 24.59 11.35
CA ASP A 80 -16.73 23.72 10.50
C ASP A 80 -16.44 22.21 10.68
N LEU A 81 -15.53 21.86 11.59
CA LEU A 81 -15.19 20.45 11.86
C LEU A 81 -16.27 19.77 12.72
N ASN A 82 -16.75 18.64 12.23
CA ASN A 82 -17.64 17.79 13.01
C ASN A 82 -16.91 17.16 14.23
N PRO A 83 -17.64 16.72 15.26
CA PRO A 83 -17.04 16.15 16.47
C PRO A 83 -16.15 14.92 16.23
N LEU A 84 -16.48 14.06 15.26
CA LEU A 84 -15.70 12.88 14.92
C LEU A 84 -14.32 13.27 14.35
N THR A 85 -14.28 14.25 13.45
CA THR A 85 -13.02 14.77 12.89
C THR A 85 -12.15 15.39 13.98
N LYS A 86 -12.74 16.15 14.91
CA LYS A 86 -12.02 16.72 16.07
C LYS A 86 -11.43 15.62 16.96
N LEU A 87 -12.19 14.55 17.21
CA LEU A 87 -11.73 13.40 18.00
C LEU A 87 -10.57 12.67 17.31
N LEU A 88 -10.70 12.36 16.02
CA LEU A 88 -9.66 11.70 15.24
C LEU A 88 -8.38 12.55 15.18
N TYR A 89 -8.50 13.85 14.94
CA TYR A 89 -7.35 14.78 14.99
C TYR A 89 -6.65 14.74 16.35
N SER A 90 -7.42 14.78 17.45
CA SER A 90 -6.88 14.74 18.81
C SER A 90 -6.13 13.45 19.12
N VAL A 91 -6.66 12.31 18.66
CA VAL A 91 -6.00 10.99 18.80
C VAL A 91 -4.69 10.95 18.00
N LEU A 92 -4.71 11.41 16.75
CA LEU A 92 -3.52 11.47 15.90
C LEU A 92 -2.44 12.38 16.49
N TRP A 93 -2.84 13.53 17.04
CA TRP A 93 -1.93 14.46 17.71
C TRP A 93 -1.30 13.84 18.96
N LYS A 94 -2.12 13.25 19.84
CA LYS A 94 -1.66 12.58 21.08
C LYS A 94 -0.67 11.45 20.78
N ASN A 95 -0.88 10.70 19.69
CA ASN A 95 -0.04 9.57 19.30
C ASN A 95 1.18 9.98 18.44
N GLY A 96 1.30 11.26 18.05
CA GLY A 96 2.40 11.73 17.18
C GLY A 96 2.28 11.28 15.72
N ASP A 97 1.08 10.88 15.28
CA ASP A 97 0.84 10.23 13.99
C ASP A 97 0.42 11.19 12.86
N LEU A 98 0.36 12.50 13.12
CA LEU A 98 -0.07 13.50 12.14
C LEU A 98 0.73 13.42 10.82
N LYS A 99 2.04 13.17 10.91
CA LYS A 99 2.92 13.05 9.73
C LYS A 99 2.75 11.72 8.96
N LYS A 100 2.03 10.74 9.52
CA LYS A 100 1.77 9.45 8.85
C LYS A 100 0.62 9.52 7.86
N ILE A 101 -0.29 10.49 8.01
CA ILE A 101 -1.46 10.67 7.13
C ILE A 101 -1.05 10.81 5.66
N LYS A 102 0.00 11.57 5.35
CA LYS A 102 0.49 11.72 3.96
C LYS A 102 0.81 10.39 3.29
N HIS A 103 1.30 9.40 4.04
CA HIS A 103 1.66 8.10 3.47
C HIS A 103 0.43 7.28 3.14
N ILE A 104 -0.64 7.40 3.92
CA ILE A 104 -1.94 6.78 3.63
C ILE A 104 -2.54 7.42 2.37
N VAL A 105 -2.58 8.75 2.32
CA VAL A 105 -3.08 9.53 1.17
C VAL A 105 -2.32 9.15 -0.11
N GLN A 106 -0.99 9.13 -0.06
CA GLN A 106 -0.15 8.73 -1.18
C GLN A 106 -0.39 7.27 -1.60
N GLY A 107 -0.52 6.36 -0.64
CA GLY A 107 -0.81 4.95 -0.92
C GLY A 107 -2.12 4.77 -1.70
N ILE A 108 -3.18 5.47 -1.28
CA ILE A 108 -4.48 5.44 -1.96
C ILE A 108 -4.35 6.01 -3.39
N GLN A 109 -3.71 7.17 -3.57
CA GLN A 109 -3.55 7.79 -4.89
C GLN A 109 -2.67 6.96 -5.84
N GLN A 110 -1.66 6.26 -5.33
CA GLN A 110 -0.78 5.41 -6.14
C GLN A 110 -1.43 4.09 -6.54
N THR A 111 -2.26 3.51 -5.67
CA THR A 111 -2.95 2.23 -5.94
C THR A 111 -3.92 2.38 -7.11
N ASN A 112 -4.67 3.48 -7.14
CA ASN A 112 -5.59 3.79 -8.24
C ASN A 112 -4.88 4.08 -9.58
N LYS A 113 -3.59 4.48 -9.57
CA LYS A 113 -2.80 4.65 -10.81
C LYS A 113 -2.31 3.32 -11.40
N LYS A 114 -2.12 2.28 -10.57
CA LYS A 114 -1.58 0.98 -11.03
C LYS A 114 -2.59 0.12 -11.79
N GLU A 115 -3.89 0.36 -11.61
CA GLU A 115 -4.93 -0.31 -12.43
C GLU A 115 -4.97 0.21 -13.88
N ALA A 116 -4.37 1.38 -14.17
CA ALA A 116 -4.27 1.93 -15.52
C ALA A 116 -3.03 1.45 -16.31
N THR A 117 -2.23 0.53 -15.76
CA THR A 117 -1.12 -0.08 -16.52
C THR A 117 -1.65 -1.23 -17.35
N THR A 118 -2.18 -0.92 -18.54
CA THR A 118 -2.35 -1.90 -19.61
C THR A 118 -0.99 -2.54 -19.91
N PHE A 119 -0.80 -3.79 -19.52
CA PHE A 119 0.28 -4.62 -20.05
C PHE A 119 0.05 -4.73 -21.57
N LYS A 120 0.80 -3.97 -22.38
CA LYS A 120 0.90 -4.25 -23.80
C LYS A 120 1.57 -5.62 -23.92
N ASN A 121 0.80 -6.62 -24.35
CA ASN A 121 1.35 -7.90 -24.76
C ASN A 121 2.46 -7.65 -25.77
N ARG A 122 3.69 -8.07 -25.43
CA ARG A 122 4.80 -8.13 -26.36
C ARG A 122 4.53 -9.32 -27.29
N THR A 123 3.70 -9.13 -28.32
CA THR A 123 3.70 -10.06 -29.45
C THR A 123 5.04 -9.93 -30.15
N LYS A 124 5.81 -11.02 -30.11
CA LYS A 124 6.90 -11.28 -31.04
C LYS A 124 6.33 -11.19 -32.46
N THR A 125 6.71 -10.17 -33.22
CA THR A 125 6.77 -10.29 -34.67
C THR A 125 8.26 -10.33 -35.02
N GLN A 126 8.77 -11.54 -35.17
CA GLN A 126 9.95 -11.77 -36.00
C GLN A 126 9.49 -11.67 -37.46
N ASN A 127 10.39 -11.12 -38.28
CA ASN A 127 10.37 -11.11 -39.74
C ASN A 127 9.43 -10.11 -40.40
N GLU A 128 9.95 -8.90 -40.60
CA GLU A 128 9.79 -8.09 -41.83
C GLU A 128 10.67 -6.86 -41.67
N ASP A 129 11.97 -6.98 -41.97
CA ASP A 129 12.88 -5.85 -42.26
C ASP A 129 14.21 -6.33 -42.87
N LEU A 130 14.17 -7.39 -43.69
CA LEU A 130 15.31 -7.85 -44.49
C LEU A 130 15.22 -7.45 -45.98
N VAL A 131 14.34 -6.51 -46.33
CA VAL A 131 14.24 -6.02 -47.72
C VAL A 131 14.10 -4.49 -47.75
N SER A 132 15.12 -3.76 -47.29
CA SER A 132 15.23 -2.32 -47.65
C SER A 132 16.66 -1.75 -47.64
N SER A 133 17.71 -2.57 -47.67
CA SER A 133 19.08 -2.05 -47.75
C SER A 133 20.01 -2.98 -48.51
N LEU A 134 19.80 -3.10 -49.82
CA LEU A 134 20.78 -3.62 -50.79
C LEU A 134 20.36 -3.24 -52.22
N SER A 135 20.65 -1.99 -52.62
CA SER A 135 21.06 -1.63 -53.97
C SER A 135 21.49 -0.16 -53.99
N LEU A 136 22.80 0.05 -53.93
CA LEU A 136 23.49 1.26 -54.37
C LEU A 136 24.12 0.92 -55.72
N GLY A 137 24.08 1.88 -56.65
CA GLY A 137 24.70 1.85 -57.97
C GLY A 137 23.67 1.58 -59.08
N ASP A 138 23.68 2.25 -60.22
CA ASP A 138 24.51 3.34 -60.74
C ASP A 138 23.90 3.69 -62.13
N GLU A 139 24.34 4.81 -62.71
CA GLU A 139 24.24 5.20 -64.14
C GLU A 139 22.99 5.93 -64.69
N LYS A 140 23.22 7.23 -64.93
CA LYS A 140 23.14 7.95 -66.23
C LYS A 140 22.07 7.53 -67.24
N TYR A 141 21.19 8.46 -67.60
CA TYR A 141 21.25 9.28 -68.85
C TYR A 141 20.27 10.45 -68.74
#